data_AF-A0A7Y5FK71-F1
#
_entry.id   AF-A0A7Y5FK71-F1
#
_cell.length_a   1.000
_cell.length_b   1.000
_cell.length_c   1.000
_cell.angle_alpha   90.00
_cell.angle_beta   90.00
_cell.angle_gamma   90.00
#
_symmetry.space_group_name_H-M   'P 1'
#
loop_
_entity.id
_entity.type
_entity.pdbx_description
1 polymer ?
#
loop_
_entity_poly.entity_id
_entity_poly.type
_entity_poly.pdbx_seq_one_letter_code
_entity_poly.pdbx_strand_id
1 'polypeptide(L)'
;MFHKKNAFEKALGHVLLLTVSYMHFALEHLIGHHVNVATPRDPATARLGESVYAFYPRTVINSWRSAWDFERRRLERMGTPLWSRHNRMLWFAALPVLFGVLLGGILGWPAVPYFFAQSVVGFTLLEIVNYLEHYGLQRRELAPGHYERVNMTHAWNADQRITNYFLFKLQRHADHHVHPQRRYQTLRHFDESPQLPTGYAGMMLLALVPPLWRAVMHPRLAAFQRRQTQAVV
;
A
#
# COMPACT_ATOMS: atom_id res chain seq x y z
N MET A 1 5.17 -8.86 -5.23
CA MET A 1 6.02 -9.47 -6.29
C MET A 1 7.33 -8.71 -6.45
N PHE A 2 7.31 -7.38 -6.36
CA PHE A 2 8.50 -6.52 -6.32
C PHE A 2 9.38 -6.68 -5.06
N HIS A 3 8.86 -7.27 -3.98
CA HIS A 3 9.65 -7.61 -2.78
C HIS A 3 10.67 -8.72 -2.99
N LYS A 4 10.54 -9.53 -4.04
CA LYS A 4 11.32 -10.76 -4.21
C LYS A 4 12.71 -10.48 -4.76
N LYS A 5 13.68 -11.35 -4.47
CA LYS A 5 15.05 -11.23 -4.99
C LYS A 5 15.15 -11.52 -6.50
N ASN A 6 14.24 -12.33 -7.04
CA ASN A 6 14.25 -12.73 -8.45
C ASN A 6 13.97 -11.54 -9.38
N ALA A 7 14.86 -11.32 -10.35
CA ALA A 7 14.74 -10.25 -11.34
C ALA A 7 13.46 -10.35 -12.17
N PHE A 8 13.01 -11.56 -12.51
CA PHE A 8 11.78 -11.78 -13.27
C PHE A 8 10.53 -11.36 -12.48
N GLU A 9 10.42 -11.76 -11.21
CA GLU A 9 9.29 -11.39 -10.35
C GLU A 9 9.26 -9.88 -10.07
N LYS A 10 10.44 -9.24 -9.96
CA LYS A 10 10.54 -7.77 -9.89
C LYS A 10 10.05 -7.11 -11.17
N ALA A 11 10.49 -7.59 -12.33
CA ALA A 11 10.08 -7.04 -13.62
C ALA A 11 8.56 -7.15 -13.81
N LEU A 12 7.98 -8.33 -13.53
CA LEU A 12 6.54 -8.54 -13.59
C LEU A 12 5.78 -7.60 -12.64
N GLY A 13 6.31 -7.37 -11.43
CA GLY A 13 5.76 -6.38 -10.50
C GLY A 13 5.74 -4.96 -11.07
N HIS A 14 6.80 -4.53 -11.75
CA HIS A 14 6.84 -3.22 -12.40
C HIS A 14 5.91 -3.13 -13.61
N VAL A 15 5.76 -4.21 -14.39
CA VAL A 15 4.81 -4.28 -15.51
C VAL A 15 3.38 -4.14 -15.00
N LEU A 16 3.01 -4.84 -13.92
CA LEU A 16 1.68 -4.70 -13.34
C LEU A 16 1.42 -3.26 -12.86
N LEU A 17 2.39 -2.62 -12.22
CA LEU A 17 2.24 -1.22 -11.81
C LEU A 17 2.21 -0.25 -13.00
N LEU A 18 2.91 -0.57 -14.10
CA LEU A 18 2.83 0.19 -15.35
C LEU A 18 1.41 0.13 -15.92
N THR A 19 0.75 -1.04 -15.89
CA THR A 19 -0.63 -1.18 -16.40
C THR A 19 -1.68 -0.34 -15.67
N VAL A 20 -1.34 0.19 -14.49
CA VAL A 20 -2.18 1.12 -13.71
C VAL A 20 -1.51 2.46 -13.45
N SER A 21 -0.46 2.80 -14.22
CA SER A 21 0.26 4.08 -14.13
C SER A 21 0.79 4.45 -12.72
N TYR A 22 1.04 3.45 -11.86
CA TYR A 22 1.35 3.65 -10.44
C TYR A 22 2.74 3.10 -10.05
N MET A 23 3.71 3.24 -10.96
CA MET A 23 5.04 2.61 -10.82
C MET A 23 5.84 3.05 -9.59
N HIS A 24 5.69 4.31 -9.17
CA HIS A 24 6.37 4.87 -7.99
C HIS A 24 6.00 4.14 -6.69
N PHE A 25 4.83 3.47 -6.65
CA PHE A 25 4.44 2.61 -5.54
C PHE A 25 5.47 1.52 -5.27
N ALA A 26 6.14 0.96 -6.28
CA ALA A 26 7.20 -0.02 -6.05
C ALA A 26 8.32 0.54 -5.15
N LEU A 27 8.68 1.81 -5.37
CA LEU A 27 9.70 2.49 -4.58
C LEU A 27 9.15 2.85 -3.20
N GLU A 28 8.05 3.60 -3.16
CA GLU A 28 7.45 4.06 -1.91
C GLU A 28 7.14 2.87 -0.99
N HIS A 29 6.50 1.83 -1.51
CA HIS A 29 6.07 0.71 -0.69
C HIS A 29 7.25 -0.02 -0.03
N LEU A 30 8.34 -0.21 -0.78
CA LEU A 30 9.49 -1.00 -0.33
C LEU A 30 10.37 -0.29 0.72
N ILE A 31 10.59 1.02 0.57
CA ILE A 31 11.52 1.75 1.44
C ILE A 31 10.85 2.84 2.28
N GLY A 32 9.61 3.19 1.97
CA GLY A 32 8.74 4.11 2.71
C GLY A 32 7.78 3.34 3.59
N HIS A 33 6.66 2.90 3.01
CA HIS A 33 5.57 2.26 3.73
C HIS A 33 6.03 1.09 4.61
N HIS A 34 6.72 0.08 4.09
CA HIS A 34 7.18 -1.06 4.93
C HIS A 34 8.05 -0.65 6.13
N VAL A 35 8.80 0.44 6.03
CA VAL A 35 9.67 0.94 7.10
C VAL A 35 8.87 1.77 8.11
N ASN A 36 7.93 2.57 7.62
CA ASN A 36 7.22 3.58 8.39
C ASN A 36 5.76 3.22 8.70
N VAL A 37 5.27 2.05 8.28
CA VAL A 37 3.89 1.61 8.48
C VAL A 37 3.47 1.75 9.94
N ALA A 38 2.24 2.18 10.16
CA ALA A 38 1.68 2.50 11.46
C ALA A 38 2.45 3.60 12.22
N THR A 39 3.13 4.52 11.51
CA THR A 39 3.73 5.73 12.10
C THR A 39 3.22 6.99 11.39
N PRO A 40 3.34 8.19 12.01
CA PRO A 40 2.97 9.44 11.35
C PRO A 40 3.74 9.75 10.06
N ARG A 41 4.87 9.08 9.80
CA ARG A 41 5.72 9.27 8.62
C ARG A 41 5.22 8.51 7.39
N ASP A 42 4.32 7.55 7.55
CA ASP A 42 3.79 6.75 6.45
C ASP A 42 2.53 7.39 5.82
N PRO A 43 2.58 7.78 4.53
CA PRO A 43 1.41 8.27 3.82
C PRO A 43 0.25 7.25 3.76
N ALA A 44 0.56 5.96 3.67
CA ALA A 44 -0.41 4.90 3.46
C ALA A 44 -1.02 4.34 4.76
N THR A 45 -0.62 4.86 5.92
CA THR A 45 -1.29 4.59 7.20
C THR A 45 -2.51 5.49 7.35
N ALA A 46 -3.69 4.88 7.48
CA ALA A 46 -4.94 5.60 7.71
C ALA A 46 -5.11 5.93 9.20
N ARG A 47 -5.38 7.20 9.51
CA ARG A 47 -5.47 7.68 10.89
C ARG A 47 -6.82 7.32 11.50
N LEU A 48 -6.86 7.16 12.82
CA LEU A 48 -8.12 6.96 13.52
C LEU A 48 -9.07 8.13 13.26
N GLY A 49 -10.28 7.82 12.79
CA GLY A 49 -11.33 8.81 12.48
C GLY A 49 -11.23 9.43 11.09
N GLU A 50 -10.11 9.26 10.38
CA GLU A 50 -9.93 9.73 9.01
C GLU A 50 -10.92 9.03 8.07
N SER A 51 -11.55 9.77 7.16
CA SER A 51 -12.39 9.18 6.11
C SER A 51 -11.54 8.74 4.93
N VAL A 52 -12.02 7.78 4.14
CA VAL A 52 -11.35 7.38 2.88
C VAL A 52 -11.13 8.58 1.95
N TYR A 53 -12.04 9.56 1.96
CA TYR A 53 -11.96 10.78 1.16
C TYR A 53 -10.87 11.76 1.61
N ALA A 54 -10.57 11.81 2.92
CA ALA A 54 -9.46 12.61 3.44
C ALA A 54 -8.11 11.86 3.27
N PHE A 55 -8.15 10.55 3.45
CA PHE A 55 -7.00 9.66 3.28
C PHE A 55 -6.50 9.64 1.83
N TYR A 56 -7.40 9.45 0.85
CA TYR A 56 -7.06 9.20 -0.54
C TYR A 56 -6.14 10.26 -1.19
N PRO A 57 -6.47 11.57 -1.18
CA PRO A 57 -5.57 12.58 -1.74
C PRO A 57 -4.25 12.67 -0.94
N ARG A 58 -4.30 12.44 0.38
CA ARG A 58 -3.12 12.49 1.25
C ARG A 58 -2.14 11.36 0.91
N THR A 59 -2.61 10.12 0.78
CA THR A 59 -1.75 8.98 0.42
C THR A 59 -1.18 9.16 -0.98
N VAL A 60 -2.00 9.44 -1.99
CA VAL A 60 -1.54 9.55 -3.39
C VAL A 60 -0.48 10.64 -3.55
N ILE A 61 -0.73 11.84 -3.03
CA ILE A 61 0.20 12.98 -3.20
C ILE A 61 1.47 12.77 -2.38
N ASN A 62 1.36 12.33 -1.12
CA ASN A 62 2.53 12.20 -0.26
C ASN A 62 3.36 10.96 -0.59
N SER A 63 2.76 9.88 -1.09
CA SER A 63 3.48 8.71 -1.62
C SER A 63 4.33 9.08 -2.83
N TRP A 64 3.77 9.89 -3.75
CA TRP A 64 4.54 10.44 -4.88
C TRP A 64 5.73 11.30 -4.42
N ARG A 65 5.50 12.24 -3.49
CA ARG A 65 6.55 13.11 -2.92
C ARG A 65 7.63 12.30 -2.20
N SER A 66 7.22 11.33 -1.38
CA SER A 66 8.10 10.42 -0.65
C SER A 66 9.00 9.64 -1.61
N ALA A 67 8.44 9.10 -2.70
CA ALA A 67 9.20 8.42 -3.73
C ALA A 67 10.26 9.31 -4.39
N TRP A 68 9.93 10.57 -4.68
CA TRP A 68 10.90 11.56 -5.16
C TRP A 68 12.02 11.86 -4.16
N ASP A 69 11.68 12.04 -2.89
CA ASP A 69 12.66 12.30 -1.84
C ASP A 69 13.63 11.12 -1.67
N PHE A 70 13.13 9.89 -1.71
CA PHE A 70 13.98 8.70 -1.66
C PHE A 70 14.89 8.59 -2.88
N GLU A 71 14.36 8.88 -4.06
CA GLU A 71 15.13 8.79 -5.28
C GLU A 71 16.21 9.87 -5.35
N ARG A 72 15.90 11.10 -4.92
CA ARG A 72 16.88 12.17 -4.78
C ARG A 72 18.04 11.75 -3.85
N ARG A 73 17.73 11.24 -2.66
CA ARG A 73 18.75 10.75 -1.70
C ARG A 73 19.58 9.60 -2.25
N ARG A 74 19.02 8.77 -3.14
CA ARG A 74 19.78 7.70 -3.82
C ARG A 74 20.74 8.29 -4.86
N LEU A 75 20.28 9.24 -5.66
CA LEU A 75 21.07 9.89 -6.70
C LEU A 75 22.21 10.74 -6.12
N GLU A 76 21.96 11.44 -5.01
CA GLU A 76 22.98 12.18 -4.24
C GLU A 76 24.09 11.25 -3.75
N ARG A 77 23.74 10.11 -3.16
CA ARG A 77 24.72 9.09 -2.73
C ARG A 77 25.51 8.47 -3.89
N MET A 78 24.96 8.51 -5.10
CA MET A 78 25.64 8.05 -6.31
C MET A 78 26.44 9.14 -7.02
N GLY A 79 26.39 10.40 -6.57
CA GLY A 79 27.00 11.52 -7.28
C GLY A 79 26.38 11.79 -8.65
N THR A 80 25.13 11.37 -8.87
CA THR A 80 24.44 11.52 -10.17
C THR A 80 23.40 12.64 -10.14
N PRO A 81 23.24 13.44 -11.21
CA PRO A 81 22.27 14.52 -11.25
C PRO A 81 20.83 13.99 -11.31
N LEU A 82 19.88 14.81 -10.82
CA LEU A 82 18.43 14.50 -10.83
C LEU A 82 17.90 14.24 -12.24
N TRP A 83 18.35 15.02 -13.22
CA TRP A 83 18.02 14.84 -14.62
C TRP A 83 19.01 13.88 -15.28
N SER A 84 18.82 12.58 -15.02
CA SER A 84 19.65 11.54 -15.63
C SER A 84 18.84 10.28 -15.89
N ARG A 85 19.31 9.43 -16.81
CA ARG A 85 18.74 8.09 -17.05
C ARG A 85 18.75 7.21 -15.80
N HIS A 86 19.54 7.54 -14.79
CA HIS A 86 19.59 6.81 -13.53
C HIS A 86 18.40 7.14 -12.63
N ASN A 87 17.70 8.26 -12.84
CA ASN A 87 16.54 8.64 -12.06
C ASN A 87 15.31 7.78 -12.43
N ARG A 88 14.93 6.89 -11.53
CA ARG A 88 13.77 5.99 -11.67
C ARG A 88 12.45 6.74 -11.74
N MET A 89 12.31 7.88 -11.04
CA MET A 89 11.07 8.65 -11.06
C MET A 89 10.77 9.25 -12.44
N LEU A 90 11.80 9.61 -13.22
CA LEU A 90 11.62 10.04 -14.60
C LEU A 90 11.03 8.91 -15.45
N TRP A 91 11.56 7.69 -15.30
CA TRP A 91 11.01 6.51 -15.98
C TRP A 91 9.61 6.15 -15.49
N PHE A 92 9.34 6.27 -14.19
CA PHE A 92 8.02 6.00 -13.62
C PHE A 92 6.96 6.99 -14.11
N ALA A 93 7.34 8.20 -14.51
CA ALA A 93 6.46 9.17 -15.17
C ALA A 93 6.36 8.93 -16.68
N ALA A 94 7.48 8.63 -17.35
CA ALA A 94 7.52 8.50 -18.81
C ALA A 94 6.91 7.19 -19.33
N LEU A 95 7.18 6.05 -18.68
CA LEU A 95 6.76 4.74 -19.16
C LEU A 95 5.23 4.60 -19.28
N PRO A 96 4.40 5.04 -18.30
CA PRO A 96 2.95 5.01 -18.48
C PRO A 96 2.45 5.83 -19.66
N VAL A 97 3.07 7.00 -19.92
CA VAL A 97 2.73 7.84 -21.07
C VAL A 97 3.10 7.15 -22.37
N LEU A 98 4.32 6.60 -22.46
CA LEU A 98 4.78 5.85 -23.63
C LEU A 98 3.91 4.62 -23.90
N PHE A 99 3.51 3.91 -22.84
CA PHE A 99 2.63 2.76 -22.94
C PHE A 99 1.23 3.18 -23.40
N GLY A 100 0.69 4.29 -22.89
CA GLY A 100 -0.56 4.88 -23.39
C GLY A 100 -0.49 5.20 -24.87
N VAL A 101 0.57 5.88 -25.34
CA VAL A 101 0.79 6.18 -26.76
C VAL A 101 0.87 4.91 -27.61
N LEU A 102 1.58 3.88 -27.13
CA LEU A 102 1.65 2.59 -27.80
C LEU A 102 0.26 1.95 -27.95
N LEU A 103 -0.55 1.95 -26.89
CA LEU A 103 -1.93 1.46 -26.96
C LEU A 103 -2.78 2.30 -27.93
N GLY A 104 -2.59 3.62 -27.98
CA GLY A 104 -3.22 4.49 -28.96
C GLY A 104 -2.87 4.14 -30.41
N GLY A 105 -1.61 3.78 -30.66
CA GLY A 105 -1.16 3.34 -31.99
C GLY A 105 -1.70 1.98 -32.42
N ILE A 106 -1.92 1.05 -31.48
CA ILE A 106 -2.37 -0.32 -31.77
C ILE A 106 -3.90 -0.44 -31.78
N LEU A 107 -4.57 0.20 -30.82
CA LEU A 107 -6.01 0.05 -30.55
C LEU A 107 -6.83 1.29 -30.93
N GLY A 108 -6.16 2.35 -31.41
CA GLY A 108 -6.75 3.66 -31.72
C GLY A 108 -6.67 4.65 -30.56
N TRP A 109 -6.59 5.94 -30.88
CA TRP A 109 -6.44 7.02 -29.89
C TRP A 109 -7.49 7.06 -28.76
N PRO A 110 -8.75 6.62 -28.92
CA PRO A 110 -9.69 6.48 -27.80
C PRO A 110 -9.21 5.52 -26.69
N ALA A 111 -8.29 4.59 -26.97
CA ALA A 111 -7.72 3.70 -25.97
C ALA A 111 -6.87 4.44 -24.92
N VAL A 112 -6.30 5.60 -25.27
CA VAL A 112 -5.44 6.39 -24.36
C VAL A 112 -6.20 6.93 -23.16
N PRO A 113 -7.30 7.71 -23.30
CA PRO A 113 -8.08 8.15 -22.15
C PRO A 113 -8.69 6.98 -21.38
N TYR A 114 -9.08 5.88 -22.05
CA TYR A 114 -9.57 4.69 -21.36
C TYR A 114 -8.49 4.05 -20.47
N PHE A 115 -7.25 3.94 -20.97
CA PHE A 115 -6.10 3.43 -20.21
C PHE A 115 -5.81 4.28 -18.96
N PHE A 116 -5.87 5.60 -19.06
CA PHE A 116 -5.67 6.46 -17.89
C PHE A 116 -6.86 6.43 -16.93
N ALA A 117 -8.10 6.38 -17.44
CA ALA A 117 -9.29 6.26 -16.61
C ALA A 117 -9.27 4.96 -15.79
N GLN A 118 -8.98 3.81 -16.42
CA GLN A 118 -8.86 2.55 -15.69
C GLN A 118 -7.67 2.54 -14.73
N SER A 119 -6.56 3.23 -15.07
CA SER A 119 -5.41 3.36 -14.16
C SER A 119 -5.83 4.02 -12.85
N VAL A 120 -6.63 5.10 -12.93
CA VAL A 120 -7.19 5.78 -11.75
C VAL A 120 -8.01 4.82 -10.90
N VAL A 121 -8.88 4.02 -11.51
CA VAL A 121 -9.62 2.98 -10.78
C VAL A 121 -8.67 1.97 -10.12
N GLY A 122 -7.68 1.49 -10.86
CA GLY A 122 -6.71 0.49 -10.40
C GLY A 122 -5.92 0.93 -9.18
N PHE A 123 -5.28 2.10 -9.22
CA PHE A 123 -4.52 2.58 -8.06
C PHE A 123 -5.44 3.09 -6.93
N THR A 124 -6.67 3.55 -7.23
CA THR A 124 -7.65 3.87 -6.18
C THR A 124 -8.01 2.64 -5.36
N LEU A 125 -8.24 1.50 -6.03
CA LEU A 125 -8.51 0.24 -5.33
C LEU A 125 -7.32 -0.17 -4.45
N LEU A 126 -6.08 0.02 -4.94
CA LEU A 126 -4.88 -0.24 -4.16
C LEU A 126 -4.82 0.64 -2.90
N GLU A 127 -5.07 1.94 -3.03
CA GLU A 127 -5.04 2.85 -1.88
C GLU A 127 -6.20 2.59 -0.90
N ILE A 128 -7.37 2.20 -1.38
CA ILE A 128 -8.44 1.76 -0.48
C ILE A 128 -7.99 0.52 0.30
N VAL A 129 -7.31 -0.45 -0.33
CA VAL A 129 -6.75 -1.59 0.40
C VAL A 129 -5.79 -1.14 1.50
N ASN A 130 -4.86 -0.21 1.22
CA ASN A 130 -3.99 0.37 2.25
C ASN A 130 -4.79 1.00 3.40
N TYR A 131 -5.85 1.74 3.07
CA TYR A 131 -6.74 2.34 4.06
C TYR A 131 -7.37 1.28 4.97
N LEU A 132 -7.89 0.18 4.40
CA LEU A 132 -8.50 -0.91 5.15
C LEU A 132 -7.48 -1.59 6.07
N GLU A 133 -6.32 -1.91 5.51
CA GLU A 133 -5.24 -2.67 6.15
C GLU A 133 -4.57 -1.91 7.29
N HIS A 134 -4.52 -0.58 7.22
CA HIS A 134 -3.78 0.24 8.18
C HIS A 134 -4.66 1.22 8.97
N TYR A 135 -5.98 1.02 8.99
CA TYR A 135 -6.89 1.92 9.68
C TYR A 135 -6.67 1.97 11.20
N GLY A 136 -6.24 3.13 11.70
CA GLY A 136 -6.19 3.45 13.12
C GLY A 136 -5.13 2.69 13.92
N LEU A 137 -4.34 1.83 13.27
CA LEU A 137 -3.25 1.10 13.92
C LEU A 137 -2.01 1.98 13.99
N GLN A 138 -1.42 2.09 15.17
CA GLN A 138 -0.24 2.91 15.43
C GLN A 138 0.79 2.12 16.21
N ARG A 139 2.05 2.19 15.77
CA ARG A 139 3.21 1.71 16.49
C ARG A 139 3.46 2.57 17.70
N ARG A 140 3.88 1.94 18.79
CA ARG A 140 4.36 2.66 19.97
C ARG A 140 5.66 3.40 19.66
N GLU A 141 5.70 4.68 20.06
CA GLU A 141 6.91 5.49 20.05
C GLU A 141 7.73 5.19 21.30
N LEU A 142 8.98 4.75 21.10
CA LEU A 142 9.91 4.38 22.18
C LEU A 142 10.79 5.56 22.61
N ALA A 143 11.10 6.44 21.66
CA ALA A 143 11.79 7.71 21.84
C ALA A 143 11.37 8.66 20.70
N PRO A 144 11.60 9.98 20.81
CA PRO A 144 11.18 10.94 19.78
C PRO A 144 11.62 10.52 18.36
N GLY A 145 10.65 10.20 17.50
CA GLY A 145 10.86 9.76 16.12
C GLY A 145 11.34 8.32 15.94
N HIS A 146 11.41 7.52 17.01
CA HIS A 146 11.82 6.11 17.03
C HIS A 146 10.67 5.22 17.50
N TYR A 147 10.15 4.41 16.57
CA TYR A 147 9.01 3.53 16.79
C TYR A 147 9.46 2.07 16.95
N GLU A 148 8.71 1.30 17.73
CA GLU A 148 8.94 -0.15 17.90
C GLU A 148 8.93 -0.91 16.57
N ARG A 149 9.52 -2.10 16.47
CA ARG A 149 9.58 -2.82 15.18
C ARG A 149 8.19 -3.21 14.66
N VAL A 150 8.05 -3.28 13.34
CA VAL A 150 6.82 -3.77 12.70
C VAL A 150 6.56 -5.23 13.13
N ASN A 151 5.31 -5.54 13.51
CA ASN A 151 4.88 -6.85 13.98
C ASN A 151 3.45 -7.12 13.46
N MET A 152 2.88 -8.27 13.81
CA MET A 152 1.57 -8.73 13.29
C MET A 152 0.39 -7.83 13.67
N THR A 153 0.58 -6.89 14.60
CA THR A 153 -0.47 -6.03 15.12
C THR A 153 -0.61 -4.71 14.38
N HIS A 154 0.32 -4.39 13.48
CA HIS A 154 0.35 -3.13 12.72
C HIS A 154 -0.38 -3.20 11.36
N ALA A 155 -1.12 -4.27 11.11
CA ALA A 155 -2.00 -4.41 9.97
C ALA A 155 -3.23 -5.26 10.30
N TRP A 156 -4.38 -4.87 9.75
CA TRP A 156 -5.58 -5.69 9.73
C TRP A 156 -5.42 -6.83 8.73
N ASN A 157 -5.92 -8.01 9.10
CA ASN A 157 -6.03 -9.17 8.23
C ASN A 157 -7.51 -9.44 7.86
N ALA A 158 -7.76 -10.15 6.76
CA ALA A 158 -9.07 -10.73 6.45
C ALA A 158 -8.91 -12.22 6.09
N ASP A 159 -9.61 -13.11 6.80
CA ASP A 159 -9.45 -14.57 6.62
C ASP A 159 -10.51 -15.22 5.70
N GLN A 160 -11.12 -14.45 4.79
CA GLN A 160 -12.13 -15.02 3.90
C GLN A 160 -11.48 -15.86 2.80
N ARG A 161 -11.67 -17.19 2.87
CA ARG A 161 -11.00 -18.20 2.02
C ARG A 161 -11.15 -17.95 0.50
N ILE A 162 -12.34 -17.55 0.05
CA ILE A 162 -12.64 -17.35 -1.38
C ILE A 162 -11.95 -16.10 -1.91
N THR A 163 -12.07 -14.96 -1.22
CA THR A 163 -11.42 -13.71 -1.65
C THR A 163 -9.90 -13.78 -1.50
N ASN A 164 -9.37 -14.54 -0.53
CA ASN A 164 -7.95 -14.87 -0.44
C ASN A 164 -7.44 -15.71 -1.62
N TYR A 165 -8.26 -16.54 -2.25
CA TYR A 165 -7.84 -17.28 -3.44
C TYR A 165 -7.75 -16.35 -4.66
N PHE A 166 -8.75 -15.49 -4.87
CA PHE A 166 -8.79 -14.56 -6.01
C PHE A 166 -7.81 -13.38 -5.89
N LEU A 167 -7.55 -12.89 -4.67
CA LEU A 167 -6.64 -11.78 -4.41
C LEU A 167 -5.22 -12.25 -4.06
N PHE A 168 -4.84 -13.48 -4.40
CA PHE A 168 -3.52 -14.05 -4.09
C PHE A 168 -3.10 -13.86 -2.62
N LYS A 169 -4.02 -14.08 -1.69
CA LYS A 169 -3.81 -13.95 -0.23
C LYS A 169 -3.34 -12.57 0.22
N LEU A 170 -3.64 -11.52 -0.54
CA LEU A 170 -3.37 -10.13 -0.16
C LEU A 170 -3.92 -9.81 1.24
N GLN A 171 -4.98 -10.51 1.68
CA GLN A 171 -5.62 -10.29 2.98
C GLN A 171 -4.84 -10.81 4.20
N ARG A 172 -3.68 -11.45 3.98
CA ARG A 172 -2.72 -11.83 5.04
C ARG A 172 -1.62 -10.76 5.16
N HIS A 173 -2.04 -9.51 5.21
CA HIS A 173 -1.15 -8.35 5.09
C HIS A 173 -0.22 -8.17 6.29
N ALA A 174 -0.65 -8.58 7.49
CA ALA A 174 0.22 -8.56 8.67
C ALA A 174 1.48 -9.43 8.47
N ASP A 175 1.32 -10.65 7.94
CA ASP A 175 2.46 -11.53 7.65
C ASP A 175 3.29 -11.03 6.47
N HIS A 176 2.67 -10.34 5.51
CA HIS A 176 3.39 -9.67 4.42
C HIS A 176 4.29 -8.53 4.95
N HIS A 177 3.84 -7.77 5.93
CA HIS A 177 4.63 -6.72 6.57
C HIS A 177 5.79 -7.25 7.41
N VAL A 178 5.57 -8.33 8.16
CA VAL A 178 6.63 -8.94 8.98
C VAL A 178 7.59 -9.78 8.13
N HIS A 179 7.10 -10.46 7.10
CA HIS A 179 7.87 -11.36 6.25
C HIS A 179 7.66 -11.06 4.74
N PRO A 180 8.07 -9.89 4.22
CA PRO A 180 7.80 -9.47 2.84
C PRO A 180 8.43 -10.40 1.77
N GLN A 181 9.44 -11.18 2.16
CA GLN A 181 10.08 -12.17 1.31
C GLN A 181 9.26 -13.47 1.16
N ARG A 182 8.31 -13.76 2.06
CA ARG A 182 7.47 -14.97 2.01
C ARG A 182 6.54 -14.95 0.79
N ARG A 183 6.41 -16.07 0.08
CA ARG A 183 5.55 -16.15 -1.11
C ARG A 183 4.09 -15.91 -0.72
N TYR A 184 3.33 -15.20 -1.56
CA TYR A 184 1.92 -14.89 -1.30
C TYR A 184 1.10 -16.14 -0.98
N GLN A 185 1.34 -17.23 -1.71
CA GLN A 185 0.67 -18.52 -1.50
C GLN A 185 0.93 -19.12 -0.10
N THR A 186 1.99 -18.68 0.58
CA THR A 186 2.44 -19.21 1.88
C THR A 186 2.26 -18.23 3.03
N LEU A 187 1.74 -17.02 2.78
CA LEU A 187 1.42 -16.07 3.85
C LEU A 187 0.50 -16.76 4.87
N ARG A 188 0.72 -16.51 6.16
CA ARG A 188 0.02 -17.18 7.27
C ARG A 188 -0.94 -16.23 7.98
N HIS A 189 -1.94 -16.83 8.62
CA HIS A 189 -2.81 -16.15 9.56
C HIS A 189 -2.18 -16.24 10.96
N PHE A 190 -2.32 -15.18 11.75
CA PHE A 190 -1.88 -15.13 13.14
C PHE A 190 -2.99 -14.54 13.99
N ASP A 191 -3.38 -15.22 15.06
CA ASP A 191 -4.49 -14.82 15.94
C ASP A 191 -4.22 -13.46 16.63
N GLU A 192 -2.95 -13.07 16.73
CA GLU A 192 -2.48 -11.79 17.25
C GLU A 192 -2.84 -10.60 16.35
N SER A 193 -3.09 -10.83 15.06
CA SER A 193 -3.42 -9.78 14.11
C SER A 193 -4.91 -9.39 14.20
N PRO A 194 -5.24 -8.09 14.19
CA PRO A 194 -6.62 -7.66 14.21
C PRO A 194 -7.32 -8.07 12.90
N GLN A 195 -8.58 -8.48 12.98
CA GLN A 195 -9.33 -9.00 11.82
C GLN A 195 -10.40 -8.04 11.35
N LEU A 196 -10.46 -7.82 10.03
CA LEU A 196 -11.59 -7.18 9.38
C LEU A 196 -12.84 -8.07 9.51
N PRO A 197 -14.03 -7.49 9.70
CA PRO A 197 -15.27 -8.26 9.86
C PRO A 197 -15.72 -8.98 8.59
N THR A 198 -15.28 -8.53 7.42
CA THR A 198 -15.59 -9.16 6.13
C THR A 198 -14.36 -9.15 5.23
N GLY A 199 -14.43 -9.79 4.05
CA GLY A 199 -13.38 -9.71 3.03
C GLY A 199 -13.29 -8.31 2.40
N TYR A 200 -12.24 -8.08 1.60
CA TYR A 200 -11.95 -6.75 1.04
C TYR A 200 -13.10 -6.14 0.25
N ALA A 201 -13.86 -6.94 -0.52
CA ALA A 201 -15.00 -6.41 -1.28
C ALA A 201 -16.05 -5.74 -0.37
N GLY A 202 -16.46 -6.40 0.72
CA GLY A 202 -17.41 -5.84 1.67
C GLY A 202 -16.84 -4.63 2.41
N MET A 203 -15.57 -4.73 2.79
CA MET A 203 -14.86 -3.65 3.49
C MET A 203 -14.65 -2.41 2.62
N MET A 204 -14.39 -2.57 1.32
CA MET A 204 -14.29 -1.47 0.36
C MET A 204 -15.60 -0.69 0.28
N LEU A 205 -16.72 -1.38 0.09
CA LEU A 205 -18.04 -0.74 0.06
C LEU A 205 -18.36 -0.02 1.37
N LEU A 206 -18.01 -0.65 2.50
CA LEU A 206 -18.18 -0.07 3.82
C LEU A 206 -17.33 1.20 4.02
N ALA A 207 -16.08 1.23 3.54
CA ALA A 207 -15.18 2.37 3.65
C ALA A 207 -15.68 3.61 2.90
N LEU A 208 -16.45 3.41 1.82
CA LEU A 208 -17.10 4.48 1.07
C LEU A 208 -18.25 5.16 1.84
N VAL A 209 -18.66 4.62 2.99
CA VAL A 209 -19.68 5.22 3.86
C VAL A 209 -19.05 5.50 5.24
N PRO A 210 -18.34 6.64 5.43
CA PRO A 210 -17.54 6.89 6.64
C PRO A 210 -18.29 6.74 7.98
N PRO A 211 -19.56 7.16 8.13
CA PRO A 211 -20.30 6.91 9.37
C PRO A 211 -20.45 5.41 9.69
N LEU A 212 -20.76 4.60 8.67
CA LEU A 212 -20.91 3.15 8.83
C LEU A 212 -19.55 2.47 9.06
N TRP A 213 -18.51 2.90 8.33
CA TRP A 213 -17.14 2.49 8.58
C TRP A 213 -16.74 2.68 10.05
N ARG A 214 -16.97 3.88 10.60
CA ARG A 214 -16.63 4.19 12.00
C ARG A 214 -17.44 3.35 12.98
N ALA A 215 -18.75 3.19 12.75
CA ALA A 215 -19.62 2.36 13.58
C ALA A 215 -19.13 0.89 13.67
N VAL A 216 -18.52 0.38 12.58
CA VAL A 216 -17.99 -0.98 12.54
C VAL A 216 -16.56 -1.06 13.10
N MET A 217 -15.67 -0.15 12.71
CA MET A 217 -14.23 -0.27 12.96
C MET A 217 -13.79 0.30 14.31
N HIS A 218 -14.44 1.37 14.83
CA HIS A 218 -14.03 1.98 16.10
C HIS A 218 -14.18 1.02 17.29
N PRO A 219 -15.30 0.28 17.46
CA PRO A 219 -15.42 -0.69 18.56
C PRO A 219 -14.40 -1.83 18.46
N ARG A 220 -14.06 -2.25 17.24
CA ARG A 220 -13.08 -3.32 16.99
C ARG A 220 -11.67 -2.89 17.33
N LEU A 221 -11.28 -1.69 16.89
CA LEU A 221 -9.99 -1.11 17.24
C LEU A 221 -9.88 -0.93 18.76
N ALA A 222 -10.92 -0.40 19.42
CA ALA A 222 -10.92 -0.25 20.87
C ALA A 222 -10.81 -1.59 21.60
N ALA A 223 -11.53 -2.63 21.15
CA ALA A 223 -11.43 -3.98 21.69
C ALA A 223 -10.03 -4.58 21.47
N PHE A 224 -9.41 -4.31 20.33
CA PHE A 224 -8.04 -4.75 20.04
C PHE A 224 -7.01 -4.07 20.95
N GLN A 225 -7.07 -2.75 21.07
CA GLN A 225 -6.18 -1.98 21.94
C GLN A 225 -6.29 -2.42 23.41
N ARG A 226 -7.51 -2.67 23.91
CA ARG A 226 -7.71 -3.22 25.27
C ARG A 226 -7.01 -4.57 25.47
N ARG A 227 -7.09 -5.48 24.50
CA ARG A 227 -6.40 -6.77 24.55
C ARG A 227 -4.88 -6.62 24.58
N GLN A 228 -4.34 -5.68 23.81
CA GLN A 228 -2.90 -5.41 23.81
C GLN A 228 -2.42 -4.86 25.16
N THR A 229 -3.14 -3.91 25.76
CA THR A 229 -2.78 -3.37 27.06
C THR A 229 -2.79 -4.45 28.15
N GLN A 230 -3.76 -5.37 28.12
CA GLN A 230 -3.86 -6.47 29.08
C GLN A 230 -2.78 -7.54 28.93
N ALA A 231 -2.19 -7.69 27.74
CA ALA A 231 -1.11 -8.66 27.50
C ALA A 231 0.28 -8.17 27.94
N VAL A 232 0.41 -6.88 28.29
CA VAL A 232 1.67 -6.22 28.70
C VAL A 232 1.75 -6.05 30.23
N VAL A 233 0.67 -6.37 30.96
CA VAL A 233 0.58 -6.41 32.43
C VAL A 233 0.72 -7.85 32.90
#